data_AF-A0A959LIT0-F1
#
_entry.id   AF-A0A959LIT0-F1
#
_cell.length_a   1.000
_cell.length_b   1.000
_cell.length_c   1.000
_cell.angle_alpha   90.00
_cell.angle_beta   90.00
_cell.angle_gamma   90.00
#
_symmetry.space_group_name_H-M   'P 1'
#
loop_
_entity.id
_entity.type
_entity.pdbx_description
1 polymer ?
#
loop_
_entity_poly.entity_id
_entity_poly.type
_entity_poly.pdbx_seq_one_letter_code
_entity_poly.pdbx_strand_id
1 'polypeptide(L)'
;MQLKGLVKFFTVALILISLYQLSFTYVARNIEKKAMAKAAKRASFEQPDAKGKQLEDLTGKYFEDITDSMQGETVMNIPLLKKYTYSEVKEQELNLGLDLQGGMNVTLEVSLDELVRSMSNRPTDPILN
;
A
#
# COMPACT_ATOMS: atom_id res chain seq x y z
N MET A 1 31.55 9.78 -34.58
CA MET A 1 31.42 8.57 -33.73
C MET A 1 31.54 8.83 -32.23
N GLN A 2 31.91 10.03 -31.77
CA GLN A 2 32.16 10.34 -30.34
C GLN A 2 30.89 10.42 -29.47
N LEU A 3 29.77 10.91 -30.01
CA LEU A 3 28.48 10.96 -29.30
C LEU A 3 27.94 9.57 -28.92
N LYS A 4 28.35 8.50 -29.63
CA LYS A 4 27.90 7.12 -29.32
C LYS A 4 28.46 6.61 -27.98
N GLY A 5 29.64 7.09 -27.55
CA GLY A 5 30.21 6.72 -26.26
C GLY A 5 29.46 7.38 -25.10
N LEU A 6 29.14 8.66 -25.25
CA LEU A 6 28.37 9.42 -24.26
C LEU A 6 26.97 8.84 -24.06
N VAL A 7 26.26 8.52 -25.15
CA VAL A 7 24.93 7.90 -25.08
C VAL A 7 24.98 6.55 -24.35
N LYS A 8 25.95 5.68 -24.65
CA LYS A 8 26.11 4.40 -23.96
C LYS A 8 26.37 4.57 -22.46
N PHE A 9 27.17 5.55 -22.07
CA PHE A 9 27.42 5.86 -20.65
C PHE A 9 26.13 6.25 -19.92
N PHE A 10 25.35 7.18 -20.48
CA PHE A 10 24.07 7.59 -19.89
C PHE A 10 23.06 6.45 -19.85
N THR A 11 22.99 5.59 -20.88
CA THR A 11 22.12 4.42 -20.86
C THR A 11 22.46 3.45 -19.73
N VAL A 12 23.75 3.15 -19.54
CA VAL A 12 24.20 2.25 -18.46
C VAL A 12 23.92 2.88 -17.09
N ALA A 13 24.19 4.17 -16.91
CA ALA A 13 23.90 4.88 -15.67
C ALA A 13 22.40 4.88 -15.35
N LEU A 14 21.54 5.12 -16.35
CA LEU A 14 20.09 5.10 -16.18
C LEU A 14 19.60 3.71 -15.78
N ILE A 15 20.10 2.64 -16.43
CA ILE A 15 19.77 1.26 -16.07
C ILE A 15 20.15 0.97 -14.60
N LEU A 16 21.34 1.39 -14.16
CA LEU A 16 21.77 1.20 -12.77
C LEU A 16 20.86 1.91 -11.78
N ILE A 17 20.46 3.15 -12.07
CA ILE A 17 19.54 3.92 -11.22
C ILE A 17 18.16 3.25 -11.18
N SER A 18 17.65 2.78 -12.32
CA SER A 18 16.38 2.06 -12.39
C SER A 18 16.41 0.76 -11.60
N LEU A 19 17.50 -0.01 -11.67
CA LEU A 19 17.67 -1.22 -10.87
C LEU A 19 17.71 -0.92 -9.37
N TYR A 20 18.36 0.17 -8.98
CA TYR A 20 18.38 0.61 -7.58
C TYR A 20 16.97 0.94 -7.07
N GLN A 21 16.19 1.76 -7.79
CA GLN A 21 14.80 2.06 -7.42
C GLN A 21 13.91 0.81 -7.38
N LEU A 22 14.07 -0.10 -8.36
CA LEU A 22 13.29 -1.33 -8.41
C LEU A 22 13.65 -2.29 -7.25
N SER A 23 14.90 -2.24 -6.75
CA SER A 23 15.35 -3.11 -5.66
C SER A 23 14.58 -2.87 -4.36
N PHE A 24 14.29 -1.62 -4.00
CA PHE A 24 13.46 -1.30 -2.83
C PHE A 24 12.05 -1.83 -2.97
N THR A 25 11.45 -1.61 -4.15
CA THR A 25 10.12 -2.13 -4.47
C THR A 25 10.07 -3.66 -4.38
N TYR A 26 11.12 -4.34 -4.84
CA TYR A 26 11.21 -5.80 -4.73
C TYR A 26 11.29 -6.27 -3.27
N VAL A 27 12.10 -5.60 -2.45
CA VAL A 27 12.26 -5.93 -1.03
C VAL A 27 10.96 -5.69 -0.27
N ALA A 28 10.32 -4.53 -0.44
CA ALA A 28 9.01 -4.20 0.16
C ALA A 28 7.98 -5.30 -0.13
N ARG A 29 7.77 -5.61 -1.42
CA ARG A 29 6.83 -6.64 -1.86
C ARG A 29 7.14 -8.03 -1.30
N ASN A 30 8.42 -8.38 -1.12
CA ASN A 30 8.79 -9.67 -0.56
C ASN A 30 8.43 -9.77 0.94
N ILE A 31 8.54 -8.67 1.68
CA ILE A 31 8.19 -8.61 3.09
C ILE A 31 6.67 -8.67 3.24
N GLU A 32 5.94 -7.89 2.45
CA GLU A 32 4.48 -7.89 2.44
C GLU A 32 3.92 -9.27 2.11
N LYS A 33 4.48 -9.97 1.12
CA LYS A 33 4.09 -11.37 0.84
C LYS A 33 4.29 -12.29 2.04
N LYS A 34 5.36 -12.12 2.81
CA LYS A 34 5.62 -12.90 4.03
C LYS A 34 4.66 -12.52 5.16
N ALA A 35 4.40 -11.23 5.35
CA ALA A 35 3.45 -10.73 6.34
C ALA A 35 2.03 -11.21 6.03
N MET A 36 1.61 -11.15 4.76
CA MET A 36 0.32 -11.63 4.28
C MET A 36 0.18 -13.15 4.46
N ALA A 37 1.24 -13.92 4.19
CA ALA A 37 1.23 -15.36 4.46
C ALA A 37 1.12 -15.70 5.95
N LYS A 38 1.69 -14.88 6.84
CA LYS A 38 1.52 -15.03 8.30
C LYS A 38 0.11 -14.64 8.74
N ALA A 39 -0.43 -13.55 8.21
CA ALA A 39 -1.78 -13.07 8.47
C ALA A 39 -2.83 -14.09 8.03
N ALA A 40 -2.72 -14.62 6.81
CA ALA A 40 -3.62 -15.64 6.28
C ALA A 40 -3.59 -16.92 7.12
N LYS A 41 -2.39 -17.36 7.56
CA LYS A 41 -2.28 -18.49 8.49
C LYS A 41 -3.02 -18.22 9.79
N ARG A 42 -2.80 -17.06 10.43
CA ARG A 42 -3.46 -16.68 11.68
C ARG A 42 -4.99 -16.64 11.52
N ALA A 43 -5.48 -16.02 10.45
CA ALA A 43 -6.91 -15.96 10.15
C ALA A 43 -7.52 -17.36 9.98
N SER A 44 -6.85 -18.27 9.27
CA SER A 44 -7.30 -19.66 9.10
C SER A 44 -7.27 -20.49 10.40
N PHE A 45 -6.37 -20.16 11.34
CA PHE A 45 -6.26 -20.87 12.62
C PHE A 45 -7.31 -20.39 13.65
N GLU A 46 -7.58 -19.08 13.72
CA GLU A 46 -8.53 -18.53 14.70
C GLU A 46 -10.00 -18.62 14.26
N GLN A 47 -10.27 -18.55 12.96
CA GLN A 47 -11.62 -18.69 12.42
C GLN A 47 -11.66 -19.66 11.21
N PRO A 48 -11.76 -20.98 11.46
CA PRO A 48 -11.93 -21.97 10.39
C PRO A 48 -13.28 -21.88 9.63
N ASP A 49 -14.28 -21.16 10.18
CA ASP A 49 -15.62 -21.00 9.60
C ASP A 49 -15.83 -19.71 8.77
N ALA A 50 -14.89 -18.76 8.82
CA ALA A 50 -15.02 -17.52 8.05
C ALA A 50 -14.82 -17.78 6.55
N LYS A 51 -15.80 -17.43 5.71
CA LYS A 51 -15.73 -17.62 4.24
C LYS A 51 -15.88 -16.31 3.49
N GLY A 52 -15.14 -16.17 2.39
CA GLY A 52 -15.23 -15.04 1.45
C GLY A 52 -14.71 -13.74 2.04
N LYS A 53 -15.47 -12.65 1.85
CA LYS A 53 -15.09 -11.28 2.25
C LYS A 53 -14.69 -11.11 3.73
N GLN A 54 -15.29 -11.88 4.64
CA GLN A 54 -14.96 -11.77 6.06
C GLN A 54 -13.54 -12.27 6.36
N LEU A 55 -13.08 -13.30 5.65
CA LEU A 55 -11.73 -13.82 5.80
C LEU A 55 -10.70 -12.85 5.19
N GLU A 56 -11.05 -12.19 4.09
CA GLU A 56 -10.23 -11.15 3.47
C GLU A 56 -10.09 -9.92 4.38
N ASP A 57 -11.18 -9.42 4.96
CA ASP A 57 -11.16 -8.31 5.92
C ASP A 57 -10.35 -8.64 7.18
N LEU A 58 -10.49 -9.86 7.71
CA LEU A 58 -9.71 -10.32 8.86
C LEU A 58 -8.23 -10.45 8.50
N THR A 59 -7.91 -11.02 7.34
CA THR A 59 -6.54 -11.14 6.85
C THR A 59 -5.90 -9.75 6.67
N GLY A 60 -6.67 -8.77 6.18
CA GLY A 60 -6.26 -7.38 6.08
C GLY A 60 -5.90 -6.77 7.44
N LYS A 61 -6.77 -6.93 8.44
CA LYS A 61 -6.50 -6.45 9.81
C LYS A 61 -5.25 -7.09 10.42
N TYR A 62 -5.12 -8.41 10.36
CA TYR A 62 -3.92 -9.08 10.87
C TYR A 62 -2.66 -8.70 10.09
N PHE A 63 -2.79 -8.40 8.80
CA PHE A 63 -1.69 -7.90 7.99
C PHE A 63 -1.27 -6.50 8.44
N GLU A 64 -2.22 -5.60 8.69
CA GLU A 64 -1.95 -4.26 9.23
C GLU A 64 -1.25 -4.35 10.58
N ASP A 65 -1.74 -5.16 11.53
CA ASP A 65 -1.13 -5.34 12.86
C ASP A 65 0.32 -5.85 12.78
N ILE A 66 0.57 -6.83 11.90
CA ILE A 66 1.91 -7.37 11.67
C ILE A 66 2.81 -6.31 11.05
N THR A 67 2.29 -5.55 10.10
CA THR A 67 3.05 -4.54 9.35
C THR A 67 3.39 -3.35 10.24
N ASP A 68 2.46 -2.90 11.08
CA ASP A 68 2.64 -1.83 12.06
C ASP A 68 3.74 -2.18 13.08
N SER A 69 3.70 -3.42 13.60
CA SER A 69 4.73 -3.94 14.50
C SER A 69 6.12 -4.05 13.85
N MET A 70 6.19 -4.22 12.52
CA MET A 70 7.43 -4.39 11.77
C MET A 70 8.03 -3.09 11.24
N GLN A 71 7.36 -1.93 11.42
CA GLN A 71 7.81 -0.64 10.86
C GLN A 71 9.24 -0.26 11.27
N GLY A 72 9.62 -0.52 12.51
CA GLY A 72 10.96 -0.21 13.04
C GLY A 72 12.02 -1.27 12.76
N GLU A 73 11.66 -2.43 12.20
CA GLU A 73 12.62 -3.49 11.94
C GLU A 73 13.52 -3.14 10.74
N THR A 74 14.82 -3.41 10.86
CA THR A 74 15.76 -3.25 9.75
C THR A 74 15.57 -4.40 8.78
N VAL A 75 15.06 -4.11 7.57
CA VAL A 75 14.75 -5.17 6.60
C VAL A 75 15.67 -5.20 5.39
N MET A 76 16.33 -4.10 5.09
CA MET A 76 17.35 -4.05 4.03
C MET A 76 18.67 -3.58 4.61
N ASN A 77 19.68 -4.45 4.54
CA ASN A 77 21.05 -4.13 4.91
C ASN A 77 21.91 -4.16 3.63
N ILE A 78 22.26 -2.98 3.13
CA ILE A 78 23.20 -2.89 2.01
C ILE A 78 24.61 -2.83 2.61
N PRO A 79 25.47 -3.85 2.38
CA PRO A 79 26.84 -3.83 2.88
C PRO A 79 27.53 -2.53 2.47
N LEU A 80 28.18 -1.85 3.43
CA LEU A 80 28.93 -0.59 3.26
C LEU A 80 28.14 0.71 3.01
N LEU A 81 26.81 0.69 2.89
CA LEU A 81 26.03 1.92 2.64
C LEU A 81 25.18 2.35 3.83
N LYS A 82 24.12 1.61 4.15
CA LYS A 82 23.18 1.95 5.23
C LYS A 82 22.27 0.77 5.51
N LYS A 83 21.79 0.71 6.74
CA LYS A 83 20.64 -0.10 7.15
C LYS A 83 19.37 0.70 6.89
N TYR A 84 18.39 0.11 6.22
CA TYR A 84 17.08 0.70 5.99
C TYR A 84 16.03 -0.08 6.78
N THR A 85 15.21 0.67 7.51
CA THR A 85 14.02 0.17 8.20
C THR A 85 12.90 -0.15 7.21
N TYR A 86 11.90 -0.93 7.63
CA TYR A 86 10.73 -1.21 6.79
C TYR A 86 10.04 0.08 6.35
N SER A 87 9.87 1.04 7.26
CA SER A 87 9.29 2.35 6.96
C SER A 87 10.08 3.10 5.88
N GLU A 88 11.41 3.17 5.99
CA GLU A 88 12.25 3.83 4.97
C GLU A 88 12.18 3.12 3.60
N VAL A 89 12.16 1.77 3.59
CA VAL A 89 12.03 1.01 2.33
C VAL A 89 10.65 1.24 1.69
N LYS A 90 9.60 1.39 2.50
CA LYS A 90 8.24 1.64 2.04
C LYS A 90 8.09 3.05 1.47
N GLU A 91 8.72 4.05 2.08
CA GLU A 91 8.76 5.43 1.54
C GLU A 91 9.54 5.52 0.23
N GLN A 92 10.59 4.71 0.06
CA GLN A 92 11.38 4.64 -1.17
C GLN A 92 10.81 3.69 -2.22
N GLU A 93 9.69 3.01 -1.93
CA GLU A 93 8.99 2.20 -2.92
C GLU A 93 8.46 3.10 -4.05
N LEU A 94 8.36 2.54 -5.25
CA LEU A 94 7.73 3.23 -6.37
C LEU A 94 6.28 3.57 -6.00
N ASN A 95 5.90 4.83 -6.21
CA ASN A 95 4.50 5.27 -6.09
C ASN A 95 3.66 4.60 -7.17
N LEU A 96 2.95 3.55 -6.79
CA LEU A 96 2.05 2.83 -7.67
C LEU A 96 0.71 3.57 -7.72
N GLY A 97 0.13 3.67 -8.91
CA GLY A 97 -1.23 4.19 -9.05
C GLY A 97 -2.25 3.24 -8.41
N LEU A 98 -3.47 3.75 -8.21
CA LEU A 98 -4.58 3.00 -7.58
C LEU A 98 -4.86 1.65 -8.26
N ASP A 99 -4.67 1.58 -9.57
CA ASP A 99 -4.83 0.34 -10.35
C ASP A 99 -3.83 -0.75 -9.96
N LEU A 100 -2.61 -0.36 -9.58
CA LEU A 100 -1.52 -1.28 -9.26
C LEU A 100 -1.36 -1.52 -7.75
N GLN A 101 -1.67 -0.53 -6.92
CA GLN A 101 -1.63 -0.63 -5.46
C GLN A 101 -2.93 -1.21 -4.88
N GLY A 102 -4.03 -1.08 -5.62
CA GLY A 102 -5.36 -1.38 -5.13
C GLY A 102 -5.87 -0.28 -4.20
N GLY A 103 -7.10 0.14 -4.41
CA GLY A 103 -7.78 1.09 -3.55
C GLY A 103 -9.09 1.54 -4.18
N MET A 104 -9.89 2.28 -3.42
CA MET A 104 -11.18 2.76 -3.87
C MET A 104 -11.12 4.28 -4.04
N ASN A 105 -11.25 4.76 -5.28
CA ASN A 105 -11.48 6.17 -5.53
C ASN A 105 -12.97 6.44 -5.29
N VAL A 106 -13.30 7.14 -4.20
CA VAL A 106 -14.67 7.56 -3.90
C VAL A 106 -14.74 9.08 -4.03
N THR A 107 -15.46 9.54 -5.05
CA THR A 107 -15.91 10.93 -5.09
C THR A 107 -17.27 10.98 -4.41
N LEU A 108 -17.33 11.62 -3.24
CA LEU A 108 -18.59 11.85 -2.53
C LEU A 108 -19.24 13.10 -3.12
N GLU A 109 -20.35 12.91 -3.83
CA GLU A 109 -21.23 14.00 -4.19
C GLU A 109 -22.21 14.23 -3.04
N VAL A 110 -22.20 15.44 -2.48
CA VAL A 110 -23.14 15.81 -1.41
C VAL A 110 -24.30 16.57 -2.05
N SER A 111 -25.48 15.97 -2.00
CA SER A 111 -26.75 16.62 -2.29
C SER A 111 -27.02 17.70 -1.23
N LEU A 112 -27.06 18.97 -1.63
CA LEU A 112 -27.33 20.09 -0.72
C LEU A 112 -28.67 19.95 0.01
N ASP A 113 -29.69 19.46 -0.68
CA ASP A 113 -31.01 19.17 -0.11
C ASP A 113 -30.93 18.11 1.01
N GLU A 114 -30.22 17.00 0.76
CA GLU A 114 -30.09 15.91 1.72
C GLU A 114 -29.19 16.31 2.91
N LEU A 115 -28.19 17.18 2.67
CA LEU A 115 -27.40 17.80 3.71
C LEU A 115 -28.28 18.67 4.63
N VAL A 116 -29.11 19.55 4.06
CA VAL A 116 -30.05 20.41 4.81
C VAL A 116 -31.09 19.56 5.56
N ARG A 117 -31.59 18.48 4.96
CA ARG A 117 -32.46 17.50 5.64
C ARG A 117 -31.76 16.76 6.78
N SER A 118 -30.50 16.38 6.59
CA SER A 118 -29.72 15.72 7.64
C SER A 118 -29.48 16.66 8.83
N MET A 119 -29.16 17.93 8.55
CA MET A 119 -28.95 18.96 9.58
C MET A 119 -30.24 19.31 10.34
N SER A 120 -31.40 19.20 9.67
CA SER A 120 -32.72 19.41 10.29
C SER A 120 -33.29 18.15 10.97
N ASN A 121 -32.49 17.09 11.11
CA ASN A 121 -32.89 15.82 11.74
C ASN A 121 -34.05 15.11 11.03
N ARG A 122 -34.05 15.13 9.69
CA ARG A 122 -35.05 14.47 8.83
C ARG A 122 -36.49 14.79 9.27
N PRO A 123 -36.92 16.06 9.20
CA PRO A 123 -38.26 16.45 9.62
C PRO A 123 -39.31 15.68 8.81
N THR A 124 -40.32 15.12 9.49
CA THR A 124 -41.41 14.35 8.87
C THR A 124 -42.54 15.22 8.31
N ASP A 125 -42.38 16.55 8.35
CA ASP A 125 -43.39 17.51 7.90
C ASP A 125 -43.36 17.67 6.36
N PRO A 126 -44.46 17.41 5.64
CA PRO A 126 -44.54 17.46 4.18
C PRO A 126 -44.29 18.84 3.56
N ILE A 127 -44.21 19.92 4.35
CA ILE A 127 -43.86 21.27 3.87
C ILE A 127 -42.33 21.49 3.84
N LEU A 128 -41.57 20.69 4.59
CA LEU A 128 -40.10 20.79 4.73
C LEU A 128 -39.35 19.60 4.11
N ASN A 129 -40.08 18.68 3.48
CA ASN A 129 -39.61 17.50 2.76
C ASN A 129 -39.88 17.68 1.27
#